data_AF-A0A1E5NXQ7-F1
#
_entry.id   AF-A0A1E5NXQ7-F1
#
_cell.length_a   1.000
_cell.length_b   1.000
_cell.length_c   1.000
_cell.angle_alpha   90.00
_cell.angle_beta   90.00
_cell.angle_gamma   90.00
#
_symmetry.space_group_name_H-M   'P 1'
#
loop_
_entity.id
_entity.type
_entity.pdbx_description
1 polymer ?
#
loop_
_entity_poly.entity_id
_entity_poly.type
_entity_poly.pdbx_seq_one_letter_code
_entity_poly.pdbx_strand_id
1 'polypeptide(L)'
;MPGLLAPQRERTFRKPTGRPNPPIILITGADKSGKRYEAARGSSSDLVGMTYWIGIGGSQGAADYYGRIEGARYEIVPHDGSYQEILDAIRCAIARPPVNGKPNMLVLDDVTSLWDLLSDEQALVARERAARRVRDSRGRLSLIDEPAVVDHGLWQDAKDRWGEVLWLLRRHSGPTLLIARQEVVTAYENDKPTRYTTRKIKAEKNLSSAVDATVELRALGEAYLTGGRTLHWEIKPGETQPLTDFSIDKLLRYLGFQEAADTRSTNELRPDAYLSELGRSTEAAQPATQAPVAAPQVAPSTPGLTGEQAVAIIGAALKNETDPVAALEDVREEWGRRTLARVSTETSLGVMNADDLLTRSLAIVKAKKTNSNGSGSDSGGSNREKRDAKPGHQSHPSAVTSSPTPVGPHTPTAEEPGQAGARPEEPDAAAPPPPDPDNPPPPTDERPEDTSAAEEPQDRPQQPLPARRMTKAQRDAERAREVLMAEAVIQARVLFVTVGEHLGPKSVAPMAELRNFLQEQRSAVIEVLEKEGQTELADSYRNARVPELRIAEMFAPYLNQGARPT
;
A
#
# COMPACT_ATOMS: atom_id res chain seq x y z
N MET A 1 -6.99 26.96 -40.24
CA MET A 1 -7.57 26.30 -39.05
C MET A 1 -7.28 27.12 -37.78
N PRO A 2 -8.01 28.22 -37.49
CA PRO A 2 -7.69 29.08 -36.34
C PRO A 2 -8.11 28.53 -34.96
N GLY A 3 -9.00 27.54 -34.92
CA GLY A 3 -9.63 27.05 -33.67
C GLY A 3 -8.83 26.04 -32.84
N LEU A 4 -7.69 25.53 -33.33
CA LEU A 4 -6.92 24.47 -32.65
C LEU A 4 -5.93 24.99 -31.58
N LEU A 5 -5.58 26.28 -31.62
CA LEU A 5 -4.59 26.88 -30.73
C LEU A 5 -5.19 27.76 -29.62
N ALA A 6 -6.45 28.17 -29.76
CA ALA A 6 -7.15 28.93 -28.73
C ALA A 6 -7.52 28.00 -27.56
N PRO A 7 -7.27 28.38 -26.29
CA PRO A 7 -7.63 27.55 -25.15
C PRO A 7 -9.16 27.44 -25.04
N GLN A 8 -9.67 26.21 -24.91
CA GLN A 8 -11.11 25.92 -24.79
C GLN A 8 -11.77 26.45 -23.50
N ARG A 9 -10.99 27.01 -22.57
CA ARG A 9 -11.45 27.61 -21.32
C ARG A 9 -10.66 28.88 -21.05
N GLU A 10 -11.31 29.86 -20.44
CA GLU A 10 -10.67 31.10 -20.01
C GLU A 10 -9.49 30.79 -19.05
N ARG A 11 -8.38 31.51 -19.21
CA ARG A 11 -7.17 31.34 -18.42
C ARG A 11 -6.74 32.68 -17.83
N THR A 12 -6.64 32.74 -16.51
CA THR A 12 -6.03 33.86 -15.81
C THR A 12 -4.52 33.65 -15.70
N PHE A 13 -3.75 34.69 -16.02
CA PHE A 13 -2.30 34.69 -15.85
C PHE A 13 -1.93 35.48 -14.60
N ARG A 14 -1.02 34.97 -13.78
CA ARG A 14 -0.44 35.69 -12.64
C ARG A 14 1.06 35.90 -12.84
N LYS A 15 1.59 37.01 -12.33
CA LYS A 15 3.04 37.22 -12.27
C LYS A 15 3.68 36.29 -11.23
N PRO A 16 4.96 35.90 -11.38
CA PRO A 16 5.71 35.23 -10.33
C PRO A 16 5.90 36.17 -9.13
N THR A 17 5.92 35.63 -7.91
CA THR A 17 6.02 36.39 -6.67
C THR A 17 7.46 36.65 -6.22
N GLY A 18 8.45 35.95 -6.79
CA GLY A 18 9.86 36.01 -6.39
C GLY A 18 10.20 35.32 -5.06
N ARG A 19 9.23 35.18 -4.14
CA ARG A 19 9.40 34.53 -2.84
C ARG A 19 9.67 33.02 -2.97
N PRO A 20 10.56 32.43 -2.15
CA PRO A 20 10.75 30.99 -2.10
C PRO A 20 9.49 30.28 -1.55
N ASN A 21 9.35 28.99 -1.86
CA ASN A 21 8.36 28.14 -1.19
C ASN A 21 8.91 27.69 0.17
N PRO A 22 8.06 27.38 1.16
CA PRO A 22 8.45 26.64 2.36
C PRO A 22 9.18 25.34 1.94
N PRO A 23 10.43 25.08 2.37
CA PRO A 23 11.29 24.07 1.77
C PRO A 23 11.00 22.65 2.27
N ILE A 24 11.08 21.65 1.38
CA ILE A 24 11.24 20.25 1.77
C ILE A 24 12.74 19.94 1.70
N ILE A 25 13.33 19.53 2.82
CA ILE A 25 14.76 19.29 3.00
C ILE A 25 14.97 17.80 3.28
N LEU A 26 15.89 17.19 2.55
CA LEU A 26 16.30 15.80 2.75
C LEU A 26 17.64 15.75 3.48
N ILE A 27 17.66 15.17 4.67
CA ILE A 27 18.85 14.93 5.48
C ILE A 27 19.22 13.46 5.35
N THR A 28 20.37 13.19 4.74
CA THR A 28 20.86 11.85 4.42
C THR A 28 22.20 11.59 5.11
N GLY A 29 22.60 10.33 5.20
CA GLY A 29 23.89 9.95 5.79
C GLY A 29 23.88 8.53 6.32
N ALA A 30 25.08 8.02 6.63
CA ALA A 30 25.24 6.75 7.35
C ALA A 30 24.56 6.80 8.73
N ASP A 31 24.44 5.67 9.40
CA ASP A 31 23.92 5.65 10.77
C ASP A 31 24.87 6.33 11.76
N LYS A 32 24.30 6.88 12.84
CA LYS A 32 25.01 7.65 13.88
C LYS A 32 25.70 8.96 13.39
N SER A 33 25.48 9.40 12.16
CA SER A 33 25.97 10.68 11.59
C SER A 33 25.33 11.97 12.15
N GLY A 34 24.41 11.88 13.12
CA GLY A 34 23.80 13.06 13.76
C GLY A 34 22.51 13.60 13.11
N LYS A 35 21.95 12.93 12.09
CA LYS A 35 20.73 13.39 11.36
C LYS A 35 19.58 13.83 12.28
N ARG A 36 19.22 13.00 13.27
CA ARG A 36 18.16 13.24 14.25
C ARG A 36 18.51 14.37 15.22
N TYR A 37 19.76 14.43 15.66
CA TYR A 37 20.25 15.48 16.54
C TYR A 37 20.11 16.86 15.87
N GLU A 38 20.49 17.00 14.59
CA GLU A 38 20.34 18.27 13.88
C GLU A 38 18.88 18.62 13.57
N ALA A 39 18.01 17.65 13.30
CA ALA A 39 16.57 17.91 13.17
C ALA A 39 15.95 18.40 14.49
N ALA A 40 16.29 17.76 15.62
CA ALA A 40 15.80 18.15 16.94
C ALA A 40 16.38 19.51 17.39
N ARG A 41 17.67 19.76 17.17
CA ARG A 41 18.29 21.08 17.32
C ARG A 41 17.63 22.13 16.41
N GLY A 42 17.25 21.76 15.19
CA GLY A 42 16.52 22.61 14.25
C GLY A 42 15.18 23.13 14.76
N SER A 43 14.49 22.36 15.60
CA SER A 43 13.24 22.80 16.24
C SER A 43 13.40 24.03 17.16
N SER A 44 14.64 24.34 17.57
CA SER A 44 14.95 25.55 18.35
C SER A 44 14.87 26.85 17.52
N SER A 45 14.92 26.77 16.19
CA SER A 45 14.96 27.93 15.27
C SER A 45 13.87 28.95 15.57
N ASP A 46 14.21 30.24 15.50
CA ASP A 46 13.25 31.32 15.65
C ASP A 46 12.38 31.54 14.40
N LEU A 47 12.64 30.81 13.30
CA LEU A 47 11.80 30.82 12.09
C LEU A 47 10.60 29.87 12.19
N VAL A 48 10.60 28.98 13.19
CA VAL A 48 9.61 27.92 13.39
C VAL A 48 8.75 28.19 14.62
N GLY A 49 7.44 27.99 14.48
CA GLY A 49 6.47 28.05 15.59
C GLY A 49 6.58 26.85 16.51
N MET A 50 6.00 25.72 16.08
CA MET A 50 6.15 24.40 16.69
C MET A 50 6.72 23.40 15.68
N THR A 51 7.38 22.35 16.14
CA THR A 51 7.81 21.23 15.29
C THR A 51 6.99 19.97 15.60
N TYR A 52 6.51 19.28 14.58
CA TYR A 52 5.80 18.00 14.72
C TYR A 52 6.68 16.87 14.20
N TRP A 53 6.91 15.85 15.04
CA TRP A 53 7.82 14.74 14.76
C TRP A 53 7.05 13.44 14.55
N ILE A 54 7.20 12.83 13.38
CA ILE A 54 6.60 11.54 13.02
C ILE A 54 7.73 10.51 12.91
N GLY A 55 7.84 9.65 13.93
CA GLY A 55 8.88 8.63 14.02
C GLY A 55 8.43 7.30 13.42
N ILE A 56 9.05 6.85 12.33
CA ILE A 56 8.67 5.63 11.61
C ILE A 56 9.73 4.54 11.82
N GLY A 57 9.29 3.37 12.27
CA GLY A 57 10.15 2.22 12.52
C GLY A 57 10.88 2.27 13.87
N GLY A 58 11.99 1.54 13.99
CA GLY A 58 12.76 1.35 15.24
C GLY A 58 13.39 2.61 15.84
N SER A 59 13.17 3.79 15.26
CA SER A 59 13.66 5.09 15.74
C SER A 59 12.69 5.84 16.65
N GLN A 60 11.44 5.38 16.85
CA GLN A 60 10.43 6.12 17.63
C GLN A 60 10.94 6.61 19.00
N GLY A 61 11.55 5.74 19.80
CA GLY A 61 12.07 6.11 21.14
C GLY A 61 13.34 6.96 21.14
N ALA A 62 13.98 7.18 19.98
CA ALA A 62 15.12 8.11 19.89
C ALA A 62 14.66 9.58 19.94
N ALA A 63 13.45 9.86 19.47
CA ALA A 63 12.87 11.20 19.47
C ALA A 63 12.69 11.72 20.90
N ASP A 64 12.21 10.92 21.86
CA ASP A 64 12.06 11.36 23.25
C ASP A 64 13.40 11.80 23.89
N TYR A 65 14.49 11.08 23.62
CA TYR A 65 15.80 11.38 24.19
C TYR A 65 16.34 12.75 23.75
N TYR A 66 16.11 13.13 22.49
CA TYR A 66 16.57 14.42 21.95
C TYR A 66 15.80 15.63 22.51
N GLY A 67 14.73 15.42 23.28
CA GLY A 67 14.02 16.50 23.98
C GLY A 67 14.87 17.18 25.06
N ARG A 68 16.01 16.56 25.40
CA ARG A 68 17.04 17.12 26.30
C ARG A 68 17.99 18.12 25.61
N ILE A 69 17.92 18.29 24.28
CA ILE A 69 18.71 19.29 23.58
C ILE A 69 18.22 20.69 24.00
N GLU A 70 19.15 21.56 24.38
CA GLU A 70 18.83 22.91 24.82
C GLU A 70 18.02 23.67 23.75
N GLY A 71 16.87 24.22 24.17
CA GLY A 71 15.99 25.00 23.29
C GLY A 71 15.18 24.19 22.28
N ALA A 72 15.23 22.84 22.28
CA ALA A 72 14.40 22.01 21.41
C ALA A 72 12.90 22.16 21.75
N ARG A 73 12.05 22.25 20.71
CA ARG A 73 10.61 22.50 20.80
C ARG A 73 9.86 21.69 19.75
N TYR A 74 9.51 20.45 20.09
CA TYR A 74 8.72 19.58 19.24
C TYR A 74 7.73 18.72 20.01
N GLU A 75 6.68 18.31 19.34
CA GLU A 75 5.70 17.32 19.78
C GLU A 75 5.84 16.06 18.92
N ILE A 76 5.87 14.89 19.54
CA ILE A 76 5.86 13.60 18.84
C ILE A 76 4.40 13.27 18.49
N VAL A 77 4.13 12.99 17.22
CA VAL A 77 2.80 12.61 16.73
C VAL A 77 2.71 11.07 16.78
N PRO A 78 1.83 10.48 17.61
CA PRO A 78 1.73 9.04 17.74
C PRO A 78 1.04 8.41 16.51
N HIS A 79 1.43 7.18 16.18
CA HIS A 79 0.78 6.32 15.20
C HIS A 79 1.12 4.84 15.51
N ASP A 80 0.32 3.90 15.02
CA ASP A 80 0.54 2.45 15.24
C ASP A 80 1.63 1.83 14.34
N GLY A 81 2.06 2.57 13.30
CA GLY A 81 3.05 2.12 12.32
C GLY A 81 2.45 1.59 11.01
N SER A 82 1.12 1.50 10.92
CA SER A 82 0.42 1.27 9.66
C SER A 82 0.55 2.48 8.73
N TYR A 83 0.50 2.23 7.42
CA TYR A 83 0.57 3.28 6.41
C TYR A 83 -0.55 4.33 6.55
N GLN A 84 -1.76 3.93 6.94
CA GLN A 84 -2.89 4.86 7.08
C GLN A 84 -2.73 5.78 8.30
N GLU A 85 -2.33 5.25 9.47
CA GLU A 85 -2.05 6.09 10.64
C GLU A 85 -0.84 7.01 10.41
N ILE A 86 0.16 6.61 9.62
CA ILE A 86 1.26 7.49 9.20
C ILE A 86 0.74 8.63 8.30
N LEU A 87 -0.15 8.35 7.33
CA LEU A 87 -0.79 9.39 6.53
C LEU A 87 -1.64 10.34 7.39
N ASP A 88 -2.40 9.81 8.35
CA ASP A 88 -3.23 10.61 9.25
C ASP A 88 -2.40 11.42 10.26
N ALA A 89 -1.26 10.92 10.72
CA ALA A 89 -0.27 11.70 11.47
C ALA A 89 0.28 12.88 10.63
N ILE A 90 0.59 12.66 9.36
CA ILE A 90 1.02 13.73 8.43
C ILE A 90 -0.11 14.75 8.21
N ARG A 91 -1.35 14.29 7.93
CA ARG A 91 -2.53 15.15 7.76
C ARG A 91 -2.81 15.96 9.03
N CYS A 92 -2.70 15.35 10.21
CA CYS A 92 -2.83 15.99 11.51
C CYS A 92 -1.81 17.11 11.69
N ALA A 93 -0.52 16.85 11.42
CA ALA A 93 0.55 17.84 11.54
C ALA A 93 0.38 19.03 10.56
N ILE A 94 0.01 18.76 9.31
CA ILE A 94 -0.26 19.80 8.29
C ILE A 94 -1.47 20.67 8.68
N ALA A 95 -2.48 20.09 9.31
CA ALA A 95 -3.67 20.82 9.75
C ALA A 95 -3.45 21.72 10.99
N ARG A 96 -2.27 21.67 11.63
CA ARG A 96 -1.99 22.48 12.83
C ARG A 96 -1.80 23.96 12.47
N PRO A 97 -2.50 24.89 13.13
CA PRO A 97 -2.36 26.32 12.88
C PRO A 97 -0.94 26.81 13.25
N PRO A 98 -0.42 27.85 12.58
CA PRO A 98 0.85 28.47 12.92
C PRO A 98 0.94 28.88 14.41
N VAL A 99 2.00 28.46 15.09
CA VAL A 99 2.23 28.79 16.50
C VAL A 99 3.05 30.07 16.61
N ASN A 100 2.63 31.00 17.49
CA ASN A 100 3.26 32.32 17.66
C ASN A 100 3.39 33.15 16.36
N GLY A 101 2.44 32.98 15.43
CA GLY A 101 2.47 33.64 14.12
C GLY A 101 3.53 33.10 13.16
N LYS A 102 4.17 31.98 13.49
CA LYS A 102 5.26 31.36 12.71
C LYS A 102 4.83 30.01 12.15
N PRO A 103 5.26 29.65 10.94
CA PRO A 103 4.95 28.35 10.35
C PRO A 103 5.54 27.20 11.20
N ASN A 104 4.83 26.08 11.23
CA ASN A 104 5.27 24.89 11.98
C ASN A 104 6.22 24.04 11.13
N MET A 105 7.19 23.37 11.72
CA MET A 105 8.07 22.42 11.02
C MET A 105 7.50 21.00 11.12
N LEU A 106 7.67 20.19 10.07
CA LEU A 106 7.33 18.78 10.06
C LEU A 106 8.61 17.94 9.92
N VAL A 107 8.79 16.92 10.75
CA VAL A 107 9.93 15.97 10.67
C VAL A 107 9.39 14.56 10.44
N LEU A 108 9.94 13.86 9.44
CA LEU A 108 9.61 12.47 9.12
C LEU A 108 10.88 11.60 9.28
N ASP A 109 10.90 10.75 10.32
CA ASP A 109 12.09 10.07 10.83
C ASP A 109 11.92 8.54 11.02
N ASP A 110 12.23 7.69 10.03
CA ASP A 110 12.87 8.00 8.77
C ASP A 110 12.09 7.50 7.54
N VAL A 111 12.27 8.20 6.42
CA VAL A 111 11.57 7.89 5.16
C VAL A 111 12.14 6.63 4.50
N THR A 112 13.29 6.15 4.97
CA THR A 112 13.84 4.84 4.63
C THR A 112 12.92 3.74 5.16
N SER A 113 12.60 3.75 6.46
CA SER A 113 11.68 2.78 7.05
C SER A 113 10.25 2.90 6.52
N LEU A 114 9.82 4.08 6.06
CA LEU A 114 8.55 4.22 5.31
C LEU A 114 8.59 3.55 3.93
N TRP A 115 9.70 3.66 3.19
CA TRP A 115 9.86 2.99 1.91
C TRP A 115 10.01 1.46 2.05
N ASP A 116 10.72 1.02 3.10
CA ASP A 116 10.82 -0.40 3.46
C ASP A 116 9.43 -0.97 3.79
N LEU A 117 8.63 -0.29 4.64
CA LEU A 117 7.23 -0.66 4.95
C LEU A 117 6.37 -0.84 3.68
N LEU A 118 6.41 0.12 2.76
CA LEU A 118 5.64 0.07 1.52
C LEU A 118 6.06 -1.10 0.62
N SER A 119 7.36 -1.43 0.60
CA SER A 119 7.92 -2.54 -0.18
C SER A 119 7.55 -3.90 0.43
N ASP A 120 7.63 -4.02 1.77
CA ASP A 120 7.28 -5.23 2.52
C ASP A 120 5.78 -5.54 2.45
N GLU A 121 4.90 -4.53 2.47
CA GLU A 121 3.47 -4.72 2.19
C GLU A 121 3.26 -5.42 0.83
N GLN A 122 4.00 -5.02 -0.22
CA GLN A 122 3.86 -5.65 -1.54
C GLN A 122 4.36 -7.09 -1.55
N ALA A 123 5.47 -7.37 -0.84
CA ALA A 123 5.98 -8.73 -0.68
C ALA A 123 4.98 -9.63 0.07
N LEU A 124 4.31 -9.11 1.10
CA LEU A 124 3.25 -9.81 1.82
C LEU A 124 2.02 -10.07 0.95
N VAL A 125 1.54 -9.07 0.20
CA VAL A 125 0.41 -9.22 -0.73
C VAL A 125 0.74 -10.23 -1.85
N ALA A 126 1.97 -10.21 -2.38
CA ALA A 126 2.42 -11.21 -3.36
C ALA A 126 2.41 -12.63 -2.78
N ARG A 127 2.89 -12.81 -1.55
CA ARG A 127 2.85 -14.09 -0.82
C ARG A 127 1.42 -14.58 -0.57
N GLU A 128 0.51 -13.69 -0.16
CA GLU A 128 -0.90 -14.06 0.05
C GLU A 128 -1.60 -14.44 -1.27
N ARG A 129 -1.35 -13.69 -2.37
CA ARG A 129 -1.85 -14.01 -3.71
C ARG A 129 -1.32 -15.37 -4.21
N ALA A 130 -0.05 -15.70 -3.93
CA ALA A 130 0.51 -17.02 -4.24
C ALA A 130 -0.16 -18.13 -3.40
N ALA A 131 -0.24 -17.96 -2.08
CA ALA A 131 -0.88 -18.92 -1.19
C ALA A 131 -2.38 -19.15 -1.51
N ARG A 132 -3.10 -18.11 -1.93
CA ARG A 132 -4.48 -18.22 -2.42
C ARG A 132 -4.56 -19.03 -3.71
N ARG A 133 -3.70 -18.74 -4.71
CA ARG A 133 -3.60 -19.53 -5.95
C ARG A 133 -3.35 -21.03 -5.68
N VAL A 134 -2.49 -21.37 -4.70
CA VAL A 134 -2.23 -22.77 -4.32
C VAL A 134 -3.48 -23.44 -3.72
N ARG A 135 -4.20 -22.75 -2.82
CA ARG A 135 -5.45 -23.28 -2.21
C ARG A 135 -6.55 -23.48 -3.24
N ASP A 136 -6.73 -22.53 -4.15
CA ASP A 136 -7.79 -22.59 -5.17
C ASP A 136 -7.48 -23.64 -6.25
N SER A 137 -6.19 -23.90 -6.52
CA SER A 137 -5.70 -24.88 -7.50
C SER A 137 -5.70 -26.32 -6.98
N ARG A 138 -6.87 -26.80 -6.54
CA ARG A 138 -7.16 -28.15 -6.00
C ARG A 138 -6.22 -29.26 -6.52
N GLY A 139 -5.14 -29.54 -5.81
CA GLY A 139 -4.24 -30.69 -6.04
C GLY A 139 -3.16 -30.54 -7.12
N ARG A 140 -2.91 -29.35 -7.69
CA ARG A 140 -1.76 -29.17 -8.60
C ARG A 140 -0.46 -28.97 -7.83
N LEU A 141 0.20 -30.08 -7.51
CA LEU A 141 1.52 -30.16 -6.83
C LEU A 141 2.57 -29.17 -7.39
N SER A 142 2.55 -28.91 -8.70
CA SER A 142 3.50 -28.00 -9.38
C SER A 142 3.42 -26.53 -8.96
N LEU A 143 2.37 -26.10 -8.25
CA LEU A 143 2.19 -24.72 -7.78
C LEU A 143 2.72 -24.47 -6.37
N ILE A 144 3.07 -25.53 -5.62
CA ILE A 144 3.52 -25.41 -4.23
C ILE A 144 4.92 -24.76 -4.15
N ASP A 145 5.78 -25.02 -5.13
CA ASP A 145 7.15 -24.49 -5.23
C ASP A 145 7.26 -23.21 -6.09
N GLU A 146 6.15 -22.58 -6.48
CA GLU A 146 6.20 -21.34 -7.28
C GLU A 146 6.53 -20.15 -6.36
N PRO A 147 7.66 -19.42 -6.59
CA PRO A 147 8.04 -18.31 -5.72
C PRO A 147 7.03 -17.16 -5.81
N ALA A 148 6.77 -16.50 -4.69
CA ALA A 148 5.93 -15.31 -4.64
C ALA A 148 6.65 -14.11 -5.30
N VAL A 149 6.40 -13.89 -6.59
CA VAL A 149 6.93 -12.75 -7.36
C VAL A 149 6.08 -11.50 -7.08
N VAL A 150 6.74 -10.40 -6.73
CA VAL A 150 6.13 -9.06 -6.70
C VAL A 150 6.03 -8.54 -8.12
N ASP A 151 4.81 -8.62 -8.68
CA ASP A 151 4.51 -8.16 -10.03
C ASP A 151 4.63 -6.63 -10.17
N HIS A 152 4.78 -6.14 -11.41
CA HIS A 152 4.93 -4.73 -11.74
C HIS A 152 3.77 -3.86 -11.20
N GLY A 153 2.55 -4.39 -11.17
CA GLY A 153 1.38 -3.70 -10.60
C GLY A 153 1.55 -3.37 -9.12
N LEU A 154 2.03 -4.31 -8.30
CA LEU A 154 2.27 -4.07 -6.87
C LEU A 154 3.37 -3.03 -6.64
N TRP A 155 4.41 -3.05 -7.47
CA TRP A 155 5.44 -2.00 -7.45
C TRP A 155 4.91 -0.62 -7.85
N GLN A 156 3.86 -0.54 -8.67
CA GLN A 156 3.18 0.71 -8.96
C GLN A 156 2.30 1.15 -7.78
N ASP A 157 1.56 0.24 -7.15
CA ASP A 157 0.76 0.52 -5.94
C ASP A 157 1.64 1.15 -4.82
N ALA A 158 2.85 0.64 -4.60
CA ALA A 158 3.81 1.21 -3.64
C ALA A 158 4.30 2.62 -4.03
N LYS A 159 4.52 2.88 -5.33
CA LYS A 159 4.91 4.22 -5.82
C LYS A 159 3.78 5.22 -5.72
N ASP A 160 2.54 4.80 -5.96
CA ASP A 160 1.37 5.67 -5.88
C ASP A 160 1.11 6.06 -4.40
N ARG A 161 1.23 5.09 -3.47
CA ARG A 161 1.23 5.35 -2.02
C ARG A 161 2.35 6.31 -1.57
N TRP A 162 3.56 6.14 -2.09
CA TRP A 162 4.65 7.08 -1.85
C TRP A 162 4.38 8.47 -2.45
N GLY A 163 3.75 8.51 -3.63
CA GLY A 163 3.27 9.71 -4.28
C GLY A 163 2.27 10.50 -3.43
N GLU A 164 1.35 9.82 -2.74
CA GLU A 164 0.41 10.44 -1.79
C GLU A 164 1.15 11.10 -0.62
N VAL A 165 2.16 10.44 -0.04
CA VAL A 165 2.99 11.02 1.03
C VAL A 165 3.64 12.32 0.55
N LEU A 166 4.32 12.30 -0.59
CA LEU A 166 4.94 13.52 -1.16
C LEU A 166 3.90 14.59 -1.55
N TRP A 167 2.68 14.20 -1.92
CA TRP A 167 1.57 15.10 -2.24
C TRP A 167 0.97 15.79 -0.99
N LEU A 168 0.95 15.09 0.16
CA LEU A 168 0.63 15.69 1.46
C LEU A 168 1.73 16.67 1.88
N LEU A 169 3.00 16.24 1.89
CA LEU A 169 4.12 17.07 2.35
C LEU A 169 4.27 18.39 1.57
N ARG A 170 3.88 18.42 0.29
CA ARG A 170 3.84 19.65 -0.53
C ARG A 170 2.74 20.64 -0.13
N ARG A 171 1.74 20.24 0.66
CA ARG A 171 0.70 21.14 1.19
C ARG A 171 1.09 21.80 2.50
N HIS A 172 2.15 21.33 3.13
CA HIS A 172 2.64 21.93 4.37
C HIS A 172 3.06 23.38 4.13
N SER A 173 2.63 24.30 5.01
CA SER A 173 2.91 25.74 4.94
C SER A 173 4.25 26.13 5.58
N GLY A 174 4.91 25.19 6.27
CA GLY A 174 6.22 25.39 6.86
C GLY A 174 7.30 24.47 6.26
N PRO A 175 8.49 24.42 6.88
CA PRO A 175 9.57 23.58 6.40
C PRO A 175 9.29 22.11 6.75
N THR A 176 9.74 21.21 5.90
CA THR A 176 9.62 19.76 6.10
C THR A 176 11.02 19.14 6.07
N LEU A 177 11.40 18.42 7.11
CA LEU A 177 12.63 17.62 7.18
C LEU A 177 12.30 16.14 6.95
N LEU A 178 12.95 15.56 5.95
CA LEU A 178 12.91 14.13 5.66
C LEU A 178 14.24 13.53 6.04
N ILE A 179 14.27 12.59 6.99
CA ILE A 179 15.49 11.88 7.36
C ILE A 179 15.56 10.58 6.55
N ALA A 180 16.71 10.28 5.95
CA ALA A 180 16.95 9.02 5.23
C ALA A 180 18.33 8.43 5.56
N ARG A 181 18.47 7.11 5.41
CA ARG A 181 19.76 6.41 5.49
C ARG A 181 20.44 6.44 4.11
N GLN A 182 21.77 6.41 4.12
CA GLN A 182 22.57 6.13 2.93
C GLN A 182 23.18 4.74 3.03
N GLU A 183 23.21 4.04 1.91
CA GLU A 183 23.93 2.79 1.71
C GLU A 183 25.18 3.07 0.87
N VAL A 184 26.30 2.43 1.23
CA VAL A 184 27.55 2.49 0.47
C VAL A 184 27.55 1.33 -0.51
N VAL A 185 27.23 1.60 -1.77
CA VAL A 185 27.16 0.57 -2.82
C VAL A 185 28.39 0.64 -3.72
N THR A 186 28.88 -0.51 -4.19
CA THR A 186 29.98 -0.57 -5.15
C THR A 186 29.52 0.06 -6.47
N ALA A 187 30.26 1.04 -6.99
CA ALA A 187 29.94 1.64 -8.28
C ALA A 187 30.27 0.65 -9.40
N TYR A 188 29.38 0.53 -10.39
CA TYR A 188 29.57 -0.33 -11.55
C TYR A 188 29.95 0.49 -12.79
N GLU A 189 30.89 -0.04 -13.57
CA GLU A 189 31.31 0.52 -14.85
C GLU A 189 31.39 -0.64 -15.86
N ASN A 190 30.69 -0.52 -16.99
CA ASN A 190 30.59 -1.58 -18.02
C ASN A 190 30.21 -2.95 -17.43
N ASP A 191 29.15 -2.99 -16.61
CA ASP A 191 28.62 -4.16 -15.90
C ASP A 191 29.61 -4.90 -14.98
N LYS A 192 30.73 -4.25 -14.63
CA LYS A 192 31.72 -4.78 -13.69
C LYS A 192 31.77 -3.92 -12.42
N PRO A 193 31.86 -4.53 -11.23
CA PRO A 193 32.07 -3.77 -10.01
C PRO A 193 33.45 -3.10 -10.06
N THR A 194 33.48 -1.79 -9.84
CA THR A 194 34.72 -1.03 -9.72
C THR A 194 35.27 -1.09 -8.30
N ARG A 195 36.42 -0.46 -8.05
CA ARG A 195 36.92 -0.23 -6.68
C ARG A 195 36.32 1.02 -6.03
N TYR A 196 35.54 1.80 -6.77
CA TYR A 196 34.89 3.00 -6.25
C TYR A 196 33.57 2.62 -5.61
N THR A 197 33.23 3.28 -4.50
CA THR A 197 31.91 3.19 -3.89
C THR A 197 31.16 4.50 -4.09
N THR A 198 29.83 4.41 -4.16
CA THR A 198 28.95 5.57 -4.21
C THR A 198 27.93 5.48 -3.08
N ARG A 199 27.48 6.62 -2.58
CA ARG A 199 26.45 6.68 -1.52
C ARG A 199 25.09 6.84 -2.17
N LYS A 200 24.24 5.82 -1.99
CA LYS A 200 22.88 5.77 -2.50
C LYS A 200 21.92 6.05 -1.36
N ILE A 201 20.94 6.91 -1.59
CA ILE A 201 19.90 7.20 -0.59
C ILE A 201 18.95 6.01 -0.56
N LYS A 202 18.76 5.38 0.60
CA LYS A 202 17.84 4.23 0.77
C LYS A 202 16.41 4.76 0.90
N ALA A 203 15.81 5.09 -0.24
CA ALA A 203 14.42 5.54 -0.38
C ALA A 203 13.96 5.36 -1.84
N GLU A 204 12.75 5.79 -2.17
CA GLU A 204 12.27 5.85 -3.55
C GLU A 204 13.16 6.75 -4.42
N LYS A 205 13.42 6.31 -5.66
CA LYS A 205 14.42 6.88 -6.57
C LYS A 205 14.23 8.37 -6.88
N ASN A 206 13.00 8.86 -6.93
CA ASN A 206 12.68 10.25 -7.27
C ASN A 206 12.63 11.19 -6.04
N LEU A 207 12.93 10.70 -4.84
CA LEU A 207 12.95 11.54 -3.63
C LEU A 207 13.90 12.73 -3.77
N SER A 208 15.12 12.53 -4.26
CA SER A 208 16.14 13.59 -4.39
C SER A 208 15.76 14.70 -5.38
N SER A 209 14.92 14.41 -6.38
CA SER A 209 14.39 15.41 -7.31
C SER A 209 13.08 16.05 -6.82
N ALA A 210 12.37 15.41 -5.90
CA ALA A 210 11.14 15.92 -5.30
C ALA A 210 11.38 17.00 -4.22
N VAL A 211 12.54 16.99 -3.55
CA VAL A 211 12.91 17.93 -2.47
C VAL A 211 13.53 19.23 -3.00
N ASP A 212 13.67 20.23 -2.13
CA ASP A 212 14.24 21.55 -2.41
C ASP A 212 15.70 21.68 -1.98
N ALA A 213 16.17 20.85 -1.04
CA ALA A 213 17.57 20.73 -0.67
C ALA A 213 17.89 19.29 -0.23
N THR A 214 19.09 18.81 -0.55
CA THR A 214 19.64 17.55 -0.03
C THR A 214 20.95 17.85 0.68
N VAL A 215 21.03 17.42 1.95
CA VAL A 215 22.24 17.48 2.78
C VAL A 215 22.69 16.06 3.10
N GLU A 216 23.98 15.80 2.95
CA GLU A 216 24.66 14.57 3.35
C GLU A 216 25.47 14.83 4.62
N LEU A 217 25.12 14.15 5.72
CA LEU A 217 25.94 14.07 6.93
C LEU A 217 26.83 12.82 6.84
N ARG A 218 28.13 13.01 6.61
CA ARG A 218 29.09 11.91 6.46
C ARG A 218 29.52 11.36 7.81
N ALA A 219 29.76 12.26 8.75
CA ALA A 219 30.07 12.01 10.15
C ALA A 219 29.44 13.11 11.00
N LEU A 220 29.57 13.01 12.32
CA LEU A 220 29.11 14.05 13.24
C LEU A 220 29.86 15.37 12.97
N GLY A 221 29.13 16.43 12.63
CA GLY A 221 29.71 17.73 12.26
C GLY A 221 30.16 17.86 10.79
N GLU A 222 30.20 16.77 10.03
CA GLU A 222 30.57 16.78 8.61
C GLU A 222 29.34 16.81 7.70
N ALA A 223 28.82 18.02 7.45
CA ALA A 223 27.69 18.25 6.56
C ALA A 223 28.13 18.70 5.17
N TYR A 224 27.42 18.25 4.14
CA TYR A 224 27.63 18.65 2.75
C TYR A 224 26.30 18.91 2.05
N LEU A 225 26.17 20.03 1.35
CA LEU A 225 25.06 20.25 0.42
C LEU A 225 25.39 19.52 -0.89
N THR A 226 24.55 18.56 -1.28
CA THR A 226 24.70 17.79 -2.53
C THR A 226 23.74 18.26 -3.64
N GLY A 227 22.76 19.08 -3.29
CA GLY A 227 21.90 19.77 -4.25
C GLY A 227 20.89 20.69 -3.56
N GLY A 228 20.44 21.73 -4.27
CA GLY A 228 19.37 22.60 -3.78
C GLY A 228 18.76 23.51 -4.84
N ARG A 229 17.56 23.99 -4.55
CA ARG A 229 16.70 24.84 -5.39
C ARG A 229 16.42 26.15 -4.65
N THR A 230 17.34 27.11 -4.76
CA THR A 230 17.22 28.44 -4.17
C THR A 230 17.87 29.49 -5.07
N LEU A 231 17.45 30.75 -4.93
CA LEU A 231 18.12 31.93 -5.50
C LEU A 231 18.87 32.75 -4.44
N HIS A 232 18.69 32.44 -3.15
CA HIS A 232 19.36 33.13 -2.04
C HIS A 232 20.79 32.64 -1.80
N TRP A 233 21.20 31.55 -2.46
CA TRP A 233 22.54 30.97 -2.34
C TRP A 233 22.98 30.37 -3.69
N GLU A 234 24.21 30.70 -4.11
CA GLU A 234 24.81 30.20 -5.35
C GLU A 234 25.28 28.75 -5.23
N ILE A 235 24.41 27.82 -5.63
CA ILE A 235 24.71 26.38 -5.69
C ILE A 235 25.15 26.05 -7.11
N LYS A 236 26.39 25.57 -7.26
CA LYS A 236 26.91 25.11 -8.56
C LYS A 236 26.36 23.71 -8.88
N PRO A 237 25.70 23.49 -10.03
CA PRO A 237 25.15 22.19 -10.39
C PRO A 237 26.22 21.09 -10.41
N GLY A 238 25.97 19.99 -9.71
CA GLY A 238 26.89 18.84 -9.62
C GLY A 238 28.06 19.01 -8.63
N GLU A 239 28.22 20.17 -8.00
CA GLU A 239 29.22 20.37 -6.95
C GLU A 239 28.66 19.98 -5.57
N THR A 240 29.45 19.25 -4.78
CA THR A 240 29.13 18.97 -3.37
C THR A 240 29.86 19.97 -2.49
N GLN A 241 29.12 20.88 -1.85
CA GLN A 241 29.70 21.98 -1.06
C GLN A 241 29.71 21.63 0.43
N PRO A 242 30.84 21.77 1.16
CA PRO A 242 30.87 21.57 2.61
C PRO A 242 30.09 22.66 3.35
N LEU A 243 29.36 22.26 4.40
CA LEU A 243 28.55 23.11 5.26
C LEU A 243 29.20 23.23 6.65
N THR A 244 30.13 24.17 6.80
CA THR A 244 30.80 24.45 8.08
C THR A 244 29.81 24.89 9.16
N ASP A 245 29.96 24.35 10.37
CA ASP A 245 29.09 24.62 11.52
C ASP A 245 27.59 24.47 11.21
N PHE A 246 27.25 23.40 10.48
CA PHE A 246 25.88 23.14 10.03
C PHE A 246 24.85 23.21 11.17
N SER A 247 23.69 23.77 10.82
CA SER A 247 22.44 23.61 11.56
C SER A 247 21.26 23.79 10.60
N ILE A 248 20.12 23.22 10.95
CA ILE A 248 18.88 23.41 10.19
C ILE A 248 18.48 24.88 10.15
N ASP A 249 18.68 25.63 11.23
CA ASP A 249 18.41 27.07 11.27
C ASP A 249 19.20 27.83 10.19
N LYS A 250 20.52 27.61 10.10
CA LYS A 250 21.36 28.21 9.06
C LYS A 250 20.89 27.81 7.66
N LEU A 251 20.56 26.54 7.45
CA LEU A 251 20.06 26.05 6.16
C LEU A 251 18.74 26.72 5.76
N LEU A 252 17.78 26.87 6.69
CA LEU A 252 16.52 27.58 6.44
C LEU A 252 16.77 29.04 6.04
N ARG A 253 17.75 29.71 6.67
CA ARG A 253 18.16 31.08 6.30
C ARG A 253 18.78 31.13 4.90
N TYR A 254 19.68 30.20 4.55
CA TYR A 254 20.29 30.11 3.21
C TYR A 254 19.29 29.75 2.11
N LEU A 255 18.21 29.04 2.44
CA LEU A 255 17.10 28.78 1.52
C LEU A 255 16.10 29.95 1.42
N GLY A 256 16.35 31.06 2.12
CA GLY A 256 15.49 32.25 2.11
C GLY A 256 14.17 32.09 2.86
N PHE A 257 14.05 31.12 3.77
CA PHE A 257 12.78 30.76 4.40
C PHE A 257 12.11 31.92 5.17
N GLN A 258 12.90 32.89 5.62
CA GLN A 258 12.42 34.11 6.29
C GLN A 258 11.46 34.95 5.42
N GLU A 259 11.59 34.84 4.09
CA GLU A 259 10.79 35.58 3.09
C GLU A 259 9.86 34.65 2.30
N ALA A 260 9.69 33.40 2.73
CA ALA A 260 8.89 32.41 2.03
C ALA A 260 7.42 32.84 1.87
N ALA A 261 6.77 32.31 0.83
CA ALA A 261 5.33 32.42 0.69
C ALA A 261 4.61 31.61 1.79
N ASP A 262 3.54 32.17 2.36
CA ASP A 262 2.74 31.56 3.45
C ASP A 262 2.18 30.17 3.09
N THR A 263 2.06 29.89 1.79
CA THR A 263 1.67 28.59 1.23
C THR A 263 2.50 28.26 0.00
N ARG A 264 2.85 26.99 -0.17
CA ARG A 264 3.52 26.51 -1.38
C ARG A 264 2.57 26.60 -2.58
N SER A 265 2.97 27.33 -3.62
CA SER A 265 2.21 27.40 -4.87
C SER A 265 2.42 26.15 -5.74
N THR A 266 1.76 25.05 -5.41
CA THR A 266 1.69 23.85 -6.27
C THR A 266 0.33 23.72 -6.94
N ASN A 267 0.31 23.63 -8.26
CA ASN A 267 -0.86 23.15 -9.00
C ASN A 267 -0.93 21.63 -8.90
N GLU A 268 -2.11 21.12 -8.59
CA GLU A 268 -2.36 19.69 -8.46
C GLU A 268 -2.52 19.04 -9.84
N LEU A 269 -1.76 17.96 -10.08
CA LEU A 269 -2.05 17.04 -11.18
C LEU A 269 -3.24 16.17 -10.77
N ARG A 270 -4.36 16.31 -11.50
CA ARG A 270 -5.60 15.56 -11.30
C ARG A 270 -5.83 14.59 -12.46
N PRO A 271 -5.26 13.37 -12.43
CA PRO A 271 -5.48 12.39 -13.51
C PRO A 271 -6.95 11.97 -13.62
N ASP A 272 -7.69 12.03 -12.51
CA ASP A 272 -9.14 11.81 -12.40
C ASP A 272 -9.99 12.94 -12.99
N ALA A 273 -9.43 14.14 -13.21
CA ALA A 273 -10.17 15.27 -13.78
C ALA A 273 -10.72 14.94 -15.16
N TYR A 274 -10.02 14.13 -15.97
CA TYR A 274 -10.51 13.67 -17.27
C TYR A 274 -11.83 12.88 -17.15
N LEU A 275 -11.97 12.01 -16.14
CA LEU A 275 -13.20 11.25 -15.90
C LEU A 275 -14.36 12.18 -15.49
N SER A 276 -14.07 13.18 -14.65
CA SER A 276 -15.04 14.21 -14.27
C SER A 276 -15.46 15.10 -15.45
N GLU A 277 -14.54 15.37 -16.37
CA GLU A 277 -14.81 16.14 -17.59
C GLU A 277 -15.56 15.33 -18.64
N LEU A 278 -15.29 14.02 -18.75
CA LEU A 278 -16.05 13.10 -19.60
C LEU A 278 -17.52 13.04 -19.16
N GLY A 279 -17.78 12.83 -17.86
CA GLY A 279 -19.14 12.80 -17.30
C GLY A 279 -19.93 14.08 -17.57
N ARG A 280 -19.33 15.25 -17.37
CA ARG A 280 -19.95 16.55 -17.72
C ARG A 280 -20.18 16.73 -19.21
N SER A 281 -19.36 16.11 -20.06
CA SER A 281 -19.51 16.18 -21.51
C SER A 281 -20.68 15.31 -22.00
N THR A 282 -20.92 14.15 -21.37
CA THR A 282 -22.13 13.34 -21.62
C THR A 282 -23.41 14.01 -21.12
N GLU A 283 -23.36 14.72 -19.99
CA GLU A 283 -24.49 15.54 -19.50
C GLU A 283 -24.80 16.71 -20.45
N ALA A 284 -23.77 17.42 -20.95
CA ALA A 284 -23.92 18.55 -21.85
C ALA A 284 -24.33 18.18 -23.29
N ALA A 285 -24.23 16.90 -23.67
CA ALA A 285 -24.58 16.41 -25.01
C ALA A 285 -26.07 16.03 -25.18
N GLN A 286 -26.89 16.12 -24.12
CA GLN A 286 -28.34 15.90 -24.23
C GLN A 286 -29.02 17.14 -24.83
N PRO A 287 -29.82 17.02 -25.90
CA PRO A 287 -30.40 18.18 -26.57
C PRO A 287 -31.44 18.88 -25.70
N ALA A 288 -31.22 20.18 -25.47
CA ALA A 288 -32.06 21.03 -24.63
C ALA A 288 -33.45 21.29 -25.24
N THR A 289 -34.40 20.37 -24.99
CA THR A 289 -35.83 20.59 -25.26
C THR A 289 -36.56 20.98 -23.97
N GLN A 290 -36.30 22.19 -23.46
CA GLN A 290 -37.23 22.94 -22.59
C GLN A 290 -36.77 24.39 -22.39
N ALA A 291 -37.61 25.33 -22.80
CA ALA A 291 -37.51 26.75 -22.49
C ALA A 291 -38.20 27.05 -21.13
N PRO A 292 -37.89 28.17 -20.46
CA PRO A 292 -38.05 28.27 -19.01
C PRO A 292 -39.50 28.57 -18.58
N VAL A 293 -39.98 27.81 -17.60
CA VAL A 293 -41.15 28.13 -16.77
C VAL A 293 -40.67 28.26 -15.32
N ALA A 294 -41.28 29.16 -14.56
CA ALA A 294 -40.79 29.63 -13.26
C ALA A 294 -40.44 28.50 -12.27
N ALA A 295 -39.33 28.69 -11.55
CA ALA A 295 -38.99 27.89 -10.37
C ALA A 295 -40.16 27.91 -9.36
N PRO A 296 -40.52 26.77 -8.76
CA PRO A 296 -39.58 26.13 -7.83
C PRO A 296 -39.53 24.58 -7.89
N GLN A 297 -38.64 24.04 -7.04
CA GLN A 297 -38.50 22.64 -6.61
C GLN A 297 -37.71 21.68 -7.50
N VAL A 298 -36.73 21.04 -6.86
CA VAL A 298 -35.86 19.98 -7.38
C VAL A 298 -36.50 18.63 -7.09
N ALA A 299 -36.75 17.82 -8.13
CA ALA A 299 -36.92 16.37 -8.03
C ALA A 299 -36.89 15.72 -9.43
N PRO A 300 -36.51 14.43 -9.58
CA PRO A 300 -35.76 13.60 -8.65
C PRO A 300 -34.46 13.06 -9.28
N SER A 301 -33.32 13.28 -8.60
CA SER A 301 -32.33 12.19 -8.52
C SER A 301 -33.03 10.96 -7.93
N THR A 302 -32.67 9.75 -8.36
CA THR A 302 -33.24 8.49 -7.84
C THR A 302 -33.41 8.59 -6.33
N PRO A 303 -34.66 8.54 -5.80
CA PRO A 303 -34.93 9.02 -4.45
C PRO A 303 -34.09 8.22 -3.46
N GLY A 304 -33.14 8.91 -2.82
CA GLY A 304 -32.37 8.32 -1.73
C GLY A 304 -33.33 7.83 -0.67
N LEU A 305 -33.19 6.57 -0.28
CA LEU A 305 -34.09 5.85 0.62
C LEU A 305 -34.46 6.74 1.83
N THR A 306 -35.72 7.15 1.94
CA THR A 306 -36.16 7.98 3.07
C THR A 306 -36.28 7.16 4.35
N GLY A 307 -36.34 7.82 5.50
CA GLY A 307 -36.52 7.13 6.79
C GLY A 307 -37.76 6.24 6.83
N GLU A 308 -38.89 6.74 6.34
CA GLU A 308 -40.15 5.99 6.25
C GLU A 308 -40.05 4.80 5.28
N GLN A 309 -39.38 4.98 4.14
CA GLN A 309 -39.16 3.89 3.17
C GLN A 309 -38.23 2.81 3.74
N ALA A 310 -37.16 3.19 4.45
CA ALA A 310 -36.28 2.24 5.12
C ALA A 310 -37.03 1.43 6.18
N VAL A 311 -37.86 2.08 7.00
CA VAL A 311 -38.71 1.40 7.98
C VAL A 311 -39.72 0.46 7.30
N ALA A 312 -40.31 0.87 6.18
CA ALA A 312 -41.25 0.03 5.43
C ALA A 312 -40.58 -1.21 4.82
N ILE A 313 -39.39 -1.07 4.20
CA ILE A 313 -38.63 -2.19 3.61
C ILE A 313 -38.14 -3.16 4.70
N ILE A 314 -37.54 -2.64 5.78
CA ILE A 314 -37.08 -3.46 6.92
C ILE A 314 -38.27 -4.17 7.59
N GLY A 315 -39.41 -3.47 7.72
CA GLY A 315 -40.66 -4.03 8.24
C GLY A 315 -41.30 -5.08 7.34
N ALA A 316 -41.09 -5.02 6.02
CA ALA A 316 -41.51 -6.05 5.07
C ALA A 316 -40.60 -7.29 5.15
N ALA A 317 -39.28 -7.10 5.18
CA ALA A 317 -38.31 -8.19 5.37
C ALA A 317 -38.54 -8.95 6.69
N LEU A 318 -38.84 -8.25 7.78
CA LEU A 318 -39.22 -8.85 9.07
C LEU A 318 -40.52 -9.68 9.04
N LYS A 319 -41.39 -9.46 8.05
CA LYS A 319 -42.65 -10.19 7.86
C LYS A 319 -42.54 -11.36 6.87
N ASN A 320 -41.35 -11.62 6.31
CA ASN A 320 -41.14 -12.77 5.43
C ASN A 320 -41.32 -14.07 6.22
N GLU A 321 -42.30 -14.89 5.81
CA GLU A 321 -42.65 -16.15 6.49
C GLU A 321 -41.60 -17.25 6.34
N THR A 322 -40.76 -17.18 5.29
CA THR A 322 -39.84 -18.27 4.91
C THR A 322 -38.48 -18.12 5.57
N ASP A 323 -37.81 -16.97 5.42
CA ASP A 323 -36.61 -16.61 6.19
C ASP A 323 -36.46 -15.08 6.33
N PRO A 324 -36.83 -14.50 7.48
CA PRO A 324 -36.66 -13.07 7.75
C PRO A 324 -35.21 -12.67 8.04
N VAL A 325 -34.28 -13.61 8.24
CA VAL A 325 -32.85 -13.30 8.39
C VAL A 325 -32.24 -13.03 7.02
N ALA A 326 -32.45 -13.94 6.06
CA ALA A 326 -31.98 -13.77 4.68
C ALA A 326 -32.52 -12.47 4.07
N ALA A 327 -33.83 -12.22 4.18
CA ALA A 327 -34.46 -11.01 3.65
C ALA A 327 -33.91 -9.70 4.25
N LEU A 328 -33.41 -9.70 5.49
CA LEU A 328 -32.76 -8.54 6.10
C LEU A 328 -31.28 -8.40 5.69
N GLU A 329 -30.61 -9.51 5.40
CA GLU A 329 -29.24 -9.51 4.87
C GLU A 329 -29.24 -9.05 3.39
N ASP A 330 -30.24 -9.45 2.59
CA ASP A 330 -30.48 -8.98 1.21
C ASP A 330 -30.68 -7.45 1.14
N VAL A 331 -31.54 -6.88 2.00
CA VAL A 331 -31.76 -5.41 2.06
C VAL A 331 -30.48 -4.65 2.40
N ARG A 332 -29.60 -5.26 3.21
CA ARG A 332 -28.29 -4.66 3.54
C ARG A 332 -27.29 -4.79 2.39
N GLU A 333 -27.37 -5.83 1.58
CA GLU A 333 -26.54 -5.99 0.37
C GLU A 333 -26.99 -5.04 -0.75
N GLU A 334 -28.30 -4.95 -1.02
CA GLU A 334 -28.89 -4.08 -2.05
C GLU A 334 -28.55 -2.60 -1.84
N TRP A 335 -28.69 -2.09 -0.61
CA TRP A 335 -28.52 -0.66 -0.32
C TRP A 335 -27.12 -0.31 0.22
N GLY A 336 -26.43 -1.26 0.86
CA GLY A 336 -25.10 -1.07 1.42
C GLY A 336 -25.05 -0.21 2.69
N ARG A 337 -24.15 -0.56 3.62
CA ARG A 337 -24.04 0.10 4.95
C ARG A 337 -23.84 1.62 4.88
N ARG A 338 -23.03 2.12 3.93
CA ARG A 338 -22.76 3.56 3.77
C ARG A 338 -24.00 4.37 3.37
N THR A 339 -24.94 3.77 2.66
CA THR A 339 -26.21 4.40 2.28
C THR A 339 -27.16 4.37 3.46
N LEU A 340 -27.37 3.18 4.05
CA LEU A 340 -28.28 2.96 5.17
C LEU A 340 -27.92 3.78 6.42
N ALA A 341 -26.63 3.94 6.73
CA ALA A 341 -26.16 4.77 7.84
C ALA A 341 -26.47 6.28 7.68
N ARG A 342 -26.76 6.76 6.46
CA ARG A 342 -27.17 8.15 6.19
C ARG A 342 -28.68 8.37 6.35
N VAL A 343 -29.47 7.31 6.47
CA VAL A 343 -30.93 7.36 6.56
C VAL A 343 -31.34 7.32 8.02
N SER A 344 -31.75 8.45 8.59
CA SER A 344 -32.32 8.48 9.94
C SER A 344 -33.77 7.98 9.93
N THR A 345 -34.13 7.17 10.92
CA THR A 345 -35.46 6.55 11.07
C THR A 345 -35.98 6.82 12.48
N GLU A 346 -37.25 7.20 12.60
CA GLU A 346 -37.95 7.26 13.89
C GLU A 346 -38.72 5.96 14.10
N THR A 347 -38.55 5.34 15.26
CA THR A 347 -39.17 4.06 15.61
C THR A 347 -39.65 4.07 17.05
N SER A 348 -40.43 3.07 17.46
CA SER A 348 -40.80 2.86 18.87
C SER A 348 -39.61 2.61 19.80
N LEU A 349 -38.40 2.43 19.26
CA LEU A 349 -37.14 2.28 19.99
C LEU A 349 -36.29 3.58 20.01
N GLY A 350 -36.87 4.70 19.54
CA GLY A 350 -36.21 5.99 19.39
C GLY A 350 -35.73 6.27 17.95
N VAL A 351 -35.06 7.40 17.78
CA VAL A 351 -34.44 7.82 16.51
C VAL A 351 -33.09 7.14 16.35
N MET A 352 -32.90 6.40 15.25
CA MET A 352 -31.64 5.74 14.89
C MET A 352 -31.49 5.63 13.37
N ASN A 353 -30.27 5.42 12.86
CA ASN A 353 -30.10 5.20 11.42
C ASN A 353 -30.58 3.80 11.00
N ALA A 354 -30.85 3.62 9.70
CA ALA A 354 -31.41 2.38 9.16
C ALA A 354 -30.47 1.16 9.31
N ASP A 355 -29.14 1.36 9.32
CA ASP A 355 -28.18 0.25 9.51
C ASP A 355 -28.14 -0.23 10.97
N ASP A 356 -28.29 0.67 11.94
CA ASP A 356 -28.46 0.33 13.37
C ASP A 356 -29.78 -0.40 13.61
N LEU A 357 -30.87 0.06 12.99
CA LEU A 357 -32.17 -0.61 13.03
C LEU A 357 -32.09 -2.03 12.49
N LEU A 358 -31.48 -2.22 11.30
CA LEU A 358 -31.21 -3.52 10.69
C LEU A 358 -30.39 -4.44 11.61
N THR A 359 -29.33 -3.91 12.23
CA THR A 359 -28.48 -4.64 13.16
C THR A 359 -29.27 -5.15 14.36
N ARG A 360 -30.11 -4.31 14.97
CA ARG A 360 -30.97 -4.68 16.09
C ARG A 360 -32.05 -5.69 15.68
N SER A 361 -32.69 -5.49 14.54
CA SER A 361 -33.69 -6.41 13.99
C SER A 361 -33.13 -7.82 13.76
N LEU A 362 -31.95 -7.93 13.14
CA LEU A 362 -31.25 -9.20 12.95
C LEU A 362 -30.92 -9.90 14.28
N ALA A 363 -30.48 -9.14 15.30
CA ALA A 363 -30.19 -9.70 16.63
C ALA A 363 -31.45 -10.26 17.31
N ILE A 364 -32.58 -9.54 17.24
CA ILE A 364 -33.86 -9.98 17.82
C ILE A 364 -34.37 -11.25 17.13
N VAL A 365 -34.31 -11.32 15.80
CA VAL A 365 -34.74 -12.51 15.04
C VAL A 365 -33.87 -13.72 15.36
N LYS A 366 -32.53 -13.55 15.41
CA LYS A 366 -31.59 -14.62 15.77
C LYS A 366 -31.83 -15.13 17.20
N ALA A 367 -32.04 -14.24 18.17
CA ALA A 367 -32.39 -14.61 19.56
C ALA A 367 -33.75 -15.32 19.70
N LYS A 368 -34.75 -14.95 18.87
CA LYS A 368 -36.05 -15.64 18.87
C LYS A 368 -35.94 -17.07 18.33
N LYS A 369 -35.13 -17.29 17.28
CA LYS A 369 -34.88 -18.61 16.67
C LYS A 369 -34.12 -19.56 17.61
N THR A 370 -33.20 -19.04 18.43
CA THR A 370 -32.55 -19.84 19.48
C THR A 370 -33.50 -20.23 20.61
N ASN A 371 -34.43 -19.36 21.00
CA ASN A 371 -35.40 -19.66 22.06
C ASN A 371 -36.49 -20.65 21.60
N SER A 372 -36.97 -20.56 20.35
CA SER A 372 -37.98 -21.50 19.83
C SER A 372 -37.49 -22.94 19.74
N ASN A 373 -36.19 -23.15 19.49
CA ASN A 373 -35.59 -24.48 19.45
C ASN A 373 -35.28 -25.06 20.85
N GLY A 374 -35.49 -24.28 21.93
CA GLY A 374 -35.18 -24.68 23.31
C GLY A 374 -36.37 -25.16 24.15
N SER A 375 -37.60 -25.10 23.64
CA SER A 375 -38.83 -25.34 24.43
C SER A 375 -39.65 -26.53 23.92
N GLY A 376 -39.00 -27.68 23.72
CA GLY A 376 -39.52 -28.80 22.92
C GLY A 376 -39.50 -30.20 23.53
N SER A 377 -39.51 -30.38 24.86
CA SER A 377 -39.96 -31.66 25.48
C SER A 377 -40.10 -31.59 27.02
N ASP A 378 -41.30 -31.28 27.54
CA ASP A 378 -41.84 -31.99 28.73
C ASP A 378 -43.36 -31.78 28.92
N SER A 379 -44.02 -32.69 29.64
CA SER A 379 -45.48 -32.85 29.86
C SER A 379 -46.32 -33.17 28.61
N GLY A 380 -47.23 -34.17 28.54
CA GLY A 380 -47.77 -35.11 29.55
C GLY A 380 -49.25 -34.79 29.85
N GLY A 381 -50.24 -35.68 29.70
CA GLY A 381 -50.32 -37.06 29.19
C GLY A 381 -51.76 -37.59 29.40
N SER A 382 -52.08 -38.87 29.07
CA SER A 382 -53.09 -39.74 29.76
C SER A 382 -53.56 -40.93 28.89
N ASN A 383 -53.55 -42.15 29.48
CA ASN A 383 -54.38 -43.35 29.16
C ASN A 383 -54.21 -44.02 27.75
N ARG A 384 -54.21 -45.37 27.58
CA ARG A 384 -54.69 -46.50 28.41
C ARG A 384 -54.22 -47.89 27.86
N GLU A 385 -53.83 -48.84 28.74
CA GLU A 385 -53.78 -50.35 28.57
C GLU A 385 -53.08 -50.98 27.31
N LYS A 386 -52.39 -52.15 27.32
CA LYS A 386 -52.18 -53.27 28.27
C LYS A 386 -51.08 -54.24 27.75
N ARG A 387 -50.34 -54.94 28.65
CA ARG A 387 -49.63 -56.25 28.46
C ARG A 387 -48.44 -56.29 27.46
N ASP A 388 -47.46 -57.22 27.45
CA ASP A 388 -46.80 -58.18 28.39
C ASP A 388 -45.54 -58.75 27.64
N ALA A 389 -44.46 -59.32 28.20
CA ALA A 389 -43.82 -59.27 29.53
C ALA A 389 -42.43 -59.99 29.54
N LYS A 390 -41.52 -59.61 30.47
CA LYS A 390 -40.36 -60.38 31.04
C LYS A 390 -39.02 -60.59 30.23
N PRO A 391 -37.89 -60.98 30.91
CA PRO A 391 -36.55 -60.42 30.60
C PRO A 391 -35.34 -61.41 30.57
N GLY A 392 -34.13 -60.87 30.37
CA GLY A 392 -32.80 -61.50 30.59
C GLY A 392 -31.70 -60.69 29.86
N HIS A 393 -30.43 -60.60 30.27
CA HIS A 393 -29.66 -61.26 31.36
C HIS A 393 -28.60 -60.29 31.94
N GLN A 394 -28.03 -60.64 33.09
CA GLN A 394 -26.93 -59.92 33.76
C GLN A 394 -25.54 -60.37 33.28
N SER A 395 -24.57 -59.46 33.25
CA SER A 395 -23.17 -59.77 33.65
C SER A 395 -22.35 -58.50 33.97
N HIS A 396 -21.86 -58.45 35.20
CA HIS A 396 -20.73 -57.62 35.68
C HIS A 396 -19.49 -58.55 35.83
N PRO A 397 -18.32 -58.07 36.30
CA PRO A 397 -17.51 -56.95 35.79
C PRO A 397 -16.04 -57.40 35.58
N SER A 398 -15.15 -56.49 35.19
CA SER A 398 -13.72 -56.59 35.51
C SER A 398 -13.08 -55.20 35.60
N ALA A 399 -12.17 -55.03 36.56
CA ALA A 399 -11.61 -53.73 36.95
C ALA A 399 -10.16 -53.57 36.45
N VAL A 400 -9.73 -52.31 36.27
CA VAL A 400 -8.31 -51.93 36.27
C VAL A 400 -8.14 -50.63 37.07
N THR A 401 -7.23 -50.67 38.03
CA THR A 401 -6.75 -49.58 38.91
C THR A 401 -6.01 -48.50 38.10
N SER A 402 -5.99 -47.22 38.49
CA SER A 402 -5.02 -46.69 39.47
C SER A 402 -5.32 -45.22 39.84
N SER A 403 -4.92 -44.81 41.04
CA SER A 403 -5.30 -43.54 41.71
C SER A 403 -4.41 -42.32 41.38
N PRO A 404 -4.87 -41.09 41.67
CA PRO A 404 -4.08 -39.85 41.57
C PRO A 404 -3.31 -39.52 42.88
N THR A 405 -2.39 -38.55 42.81
CA THR A 405 -1.59 -38.04 43.96
C THR A 405 -1.79 -36.53 44.14
N PRO A 406 -1.83 -35.97 45.37
CA PRO A 406 -2.48 -34.68 45.63
C PRO A 406 -1.55 -33.48 45.93
N VAL A 407 -2.20 -32.32 46.11
CA VAL A 407 -1.66 -31.03 46.58
C VAL A 407 -1.25 -31.10 48.06
N GLY A 408 -0.19 -30.36 48.43
CA GLY A 408 0.21 -30.07 49.82
C GLY A 408 0.75 -28.63 49.96
N PRO A 409 0.21 -27.78 50.85
CA PRO A 409 0.60 -26.37 51.02
C PRO A 409 1.43 -26.13 52.30
N HIS A 410 2.25 -25.06 52.36
CA HIS A 410 2.63 -24.42 53.63
C HIS A 410 2.95 -22.92 53.48
N THR A 411 2.59 -22.15 54.51
CA THR A 411 2.67 -20.67 54.65
C THR A 411 3.72 -20.27 55.73
N PRO A 412 4.01 -18.97 55.98
CA PRO A 412 5.37 -18.53 56.38
C PRO A 412 5.50 -17.97 57.81
N THR A 413 6.75 -17.71 58.23
CA THR A 413 7.16 -16.88 59.39
C THR A 413 8.68 -16.66 59.29
N ALA A 414 9.37 -15.64 59.84
CA ALA A 414 9.27 -14.18 59.93
C ALA A 414 10.63 -13.69 60.53
N GLU A 415 11.04 -12.46 60.24
CA GLU A 415 11.89 -11.53 61.03
C GLU A 415 13.23 -11.98 61.70
N GLU A 416 14.34 -11.37 61.22
CA GLU A 416 15.40 -10.57 61.93
C GLU A 416 15.84 -10.84 63.41
N PRO A 417 16.98 -10.25 63.88
CA PRO A 417 18.23 -9.79 63.21
C PRO A 417 19.53 -10.19 63.98
N GLY A 418 20.74 -9.82 63.50
CA GLY A 418 21.88 -9.54 64.41
C GLY A 418 23.31 -9.94 64.03
N GLN A 419 24.12 -8.93 63.66
CA GLN A 419 25.55 -8.70 64.01
C GLN A 419 26.69 -9.73 63.78
N ALA A 420 27.66 -9.28 62.98
CA ALA A 420 29.11 -9.19 63.24
C ALA A 420 30.00 -10.44 63.46
N GLY A 421 31.04 -10.56 62.62
CA GLY A 421 32.20 -11.43 62.84
C GLY A 421 33.24 -11.30 61.71
N ALA A 422 34.42 -10.75 62.03
CA ALA A 422 35.47 -10.44 61.04
C ALA A 422 36.37 -11.65 60.69
N ARG A 423 36.98 -11.64 59.49
CA ARG A 423 38.18 -12.42 59.10
C ARG A 423 38.82 -11.82 57.83
N PRO A 424 40.09 -12.15 57.46
CA PRO A 424 41.12 -11.12 57.36
C PRO A 424 41.67 -10.87 55.95
N GLU A 425 42.50 -9.83 55.85
CA GLU A 425 43.21 -9.38 54.65
C GLU A 425 44.21 -10.42 54.11
N GLU A 426 44.30 -10.53 52.78
CA GLU A 426 45.42 -11.16 52.06
C GLU A 426 46.23 -10.09 51.28
N PRO A 427 47.53 -10.29 51.03
CA PRO A 427 48.46 -9.21 50.70
C PRO A 427 48.57 -8.86 49.20
N ASP A 428 49.16 -7.69 48.95
CA ASP A 428 49.44 -7.09 47.63
C ASP A 428 49.93 -8.07 46.56
N ALA A 429 49.17 -8.15 45.45
CA ALA A 429 49.66 -8.66 44.17
C ALA A 429 50.13 -7.48 43.31
N ALA A 430 51.43 -7.43 43.00
CA ALA A 430 52.05 -6.35 42.24
C ALA A 430 51.46 -6.17 40.83
N ALA A 431 51.37 -4.92 40.37
CA ALA A 431 50.91 -4.58 39.03
C ALA A 431 51.81 -5.17 37.94
N PRO A 432 51.26 -5.61 36.79
CA PRO A 432 52.05 -6.09 35.66
C PRO A 432 52.83 -4.95 34.99
N PRO A 433 54.02 -5.22 34.43
CA PRO A 433 54.79 -4.21 33.69
C PRO A 433 54.09 -3.80 32.38
N PRO A 434 54.38 -2.59 31.86
CA PRO A 434 53.82 -2.12 30.60
C PRO A 434 54.29 -2.96 29.39
N PRO A 435 53.50 -3.03 28.31
CA PRO A 435 53.82 -3.84 27.13
C PRO A 435 55.01 -3.29 26.33
N ASP A 436 55.76 -4.22 25.74
CA ASP A 436 56.96 -4.01 24.93
C ASP A 436 56.58 -3.42 23.54
N PRO A 437 57.15 -2.28 23.09
CA PRO A 437 56.67 -1.58 21.90
C PRO A 437 56.97 -2.26 20.54
N ASP A 438 57.86 -3.26 20.50
CA ASP A 438 58.39 -3.83 19.26
C ASP A 438 57.71 -5.14 18.81
N ASN A 439 56.56 -5.53 19.38
CA ASN A 439 55.89 -6.80 19.04
C ASN A 439 54.38 -6.64 18.79
N PRO A 440 53.90 -6.58 17.53
CA PRO A 440 52.48 -6.50 17.23
C PRO A 440 51.77 -7.82 17.56
N PRO A 441 50.56 -7.79 18.17
CA PRO A 441 49.82 -9.01 18.46
C PRO A 441 49.37 -9.72 17.17
N PRO A 442 49.27 -11.06 17.17
CA PRO A 442 48.75 -11.81 16.03
C PRO A 442 47.27 -11.49 15.79
N PRO A 443 46.79 -11.56 14.53
CA PRO A 443 45.39 -11.28 14.21
C PRO A 443 44.46 -12.27 14.90
N THR A 444 43.38 -11.75 15.48
CA THR A 444 42.32 -12.52 16.13
C THR A 444 41.41 -13.16 15.09
N ASP A 445 41.21 -14.48 15.16
CA ASP A 445 40.20 -15.18 14.36
C ASP A 445 38.78 -14.83 14.85
N GLU A 446 38.22 -13.73 14.35
CA GLU A 446 36.80 -13.43 14.51
C GLU A 446 35.96 -14.43 13.70
N ARG A 447 35.21 -15.28 14.40
CA ARG A 447 34.17 -16.11 13.78
C ARG A 447 33.01 -15.19 13.35
N PRO A 448 32.46 -15.34 12.14
CA PRO A 448 31.28 -14.60 11.75
C PRO A 448 30.08 -15.02 12.61
N GLU A 449 29.45 -14.05 13.28
CA GLU A 449 28.19 -14.25 13.98
C GLU A 449 27.00 -14.41 13.00
N ASP A 450 25.94 -15.07 13.45
CA ASP A 450 24.75 -15.39 12.65
C ASP A 450 24.10 -14.14 12.03
N THR A 451 24.22 -14.01 10.70
CA THR A 451 23.40 -13.06 9.93
C THR A 451 22.04 -13.65 9.63
N SER A 452 20.99 -12.88 9.96
CA SER A 452 19.60 -13.26 9.73
C SER A 452 19.33 -13.59 8.26
N ALA A 453 18.64 -14.71 8.00
CA ALA A 453 18.40 -15.27 6.67
C ALA A 453 17.39 -14.48 5.79
N ALA A 454 17.28 -13.16 6.00
CA ALA A 454 16.34 -12.27 5.32
C ALA A 454 16.99 -11.16 4.48
N GLU A 455 18.31 -10.95 4.58
CA GLU A 455 19.03 -9.89 3.84
C GLU A 455 20.12 -10.46 2.92
N GLU A 456 19.75 -10.80 1.68
CA GLU A 456 20.70 -10.89 0.57
C GLU A 456 20.82 -9.51 -0.13
N PRO A 457 22.04 -9.00 -0.38
CA PRO A 457 22.23 -7.69 -1.01
C PRO A 457 21.80 -7.68 -2.48
N GLN A 458 20.82 -6.83 -2.80
CA GLN A 458 20.18 -6.76 -4.14
C GLN A 458 21.04 -6.13 -5.24
N ASP A 459 22.19 -5.52 -4.93
CA ASP A 459 23.12 -4.93 -5.92
C ASP A 459 24.17 -5.95 -6.46
N ARG A 460 23.93 -7.26 -6.31
CA ARG A 460 24.41 -8.22 -7.31
C ARG A 460 23.55 -8.02 -8.57
N PRO A 461 24.11 -7.83 -9.78
CA PRO A 461 23.43 -8.41 -10.93
C PRO A 461 23.31 -9.89 -10.60
N GLN A 462 22.07 -10.39 -10.45
CA GLN A 462 21.87 -11.83 -10.34
C GLN A 462 22.60 -12.44 -11.53
N GLN A 463 23.66 -13.23 -11.29
CA GLN A 463 24.01 -14.26 -12.26
C GLN A 463 22.68 -15.01 -12.45
N PRO A 464 22.07 -14.97 -13.64
CA PRO A 464 20.70 -15.44 -13.79
C PRO A 464 20.70 -16.90 -13.37
N LEU A 465 20.06 -17.22 -12.23
CA LEU A 465 19.98 -18.54 -11.61
C LEU A 465 19.68 -19.53 -12.74
N PRO A 466 20.63 -20.37 -13.17
CA PRO A 466 20.86 -20.74 -14.58
C PRO A 466 19.56 -21.01 -15.31
N ALA A 467 19.04 -19.93 -15.95
CA ALA A 467 17.59 -19.66 -16.10
C ALA A 467 16.79 -20.94 -16.30
N ARG A 468 16.22 -21.47 -15.19
CA ARG A 468 15.88 -22.91 -14.97
C ARG A 468 15.47 -23.56 -16.28
N ARG A 469 16.45 -24.15 -16.99
CA ARG A 469 16.40 -24.33 -18.46
C ARG A 469 15.03 -24.80 -18.89
N MET A 470 14.21 -23.88 -19.40
CA MET A 470 12.82 -24.18 -19.72
C MET A 470 12.82 -25.41 -20.60
N THR A 471 12.12 -26.44 -20.14
CA THR A 471 12.07 -27.72 -20.86
C THR A 471 11.60 -27.44 -22.27
N LYS A 472 12.02 -28.26 -23.25
CA LYS A 472 11.61 -28.06 -24.64
C LYS A 472 10.09 -27.90 -24.75
N ALA A 473 9.34 -28.74 -24.01
CA ALA A 473 7.89 -28.66 -23.89
C ALA A 473 7.36 -27.32 -23.34
N GLN A 474 8.01 -26.70 -22.35
CA GLN A 474 7.59 -25.38 -21.83
C GLN A 474 7.79 -24.27 -22.86
N ARG A 475 8.94 -24.26 -23.56
CA ARG A 475 9.19 -23.29 -24.65
C ARG A 475 8.26 -23.49 -25.84
N ASP A 476 7.99 -24.74 -26.21
CA ASP A 476 7.05 -25.07 -27.27
C ASP A 476 5.61 -24.65 -26.90
N ALA A 477 5.22 -24.79 -25.62
CA ALA A 477 3.91 -24.36 -25.12
C ALA A 477 3.75 -22.83 -25.02
N GLU A 478 4.78 -22.13 -24.55
CA GLU A 478 4.80 -20.66 -24.49
C GLU A 478 4.75 -20.06 -25.90
N ARG A 479 5.58 -20.55 -26.82
CA ARG A 479 5.57 -20.13 -28.23
C ARG A 479 4.23 -20.44 -28.91
N ALA A 480 3.61 -21.58 -28.60
CA ALA A 480 2.25 -21.86 -29.09
C ALA A 480 1.23 -20.87 -28.53
N ARG A 481 1.36 -20.44 -27.26
CA ARG A 481 0.47 -19.43 -26.64
C ARG A 481 0.64 -18.06 -27.27
N GLU A 482 1.89 -17.65 -27.51
CA GLU A 482 2.23 -16.42 -28.22
C GLU A 482 1.58 -16.38 -29.60
N VAL A 483 1.66 -17.47 -30.37
CA VAL A 483 1.02 -17.59 -31.69
C VAL A 483 -0.50 -17.47 -31.63
N LEU A 484 -1.16 -18.14 -30.67
CA LEU A 484 -2.61 -18.00 -30.49
C LEU A 484 -3.01 -16.56 -30.11
N MET A 485 -2.23 -15.90 -29.24
CA MET A 485 -2.51 -14.52 -28.84
C MET A 485 -2.26 -13.52 -29.98
N ALA A 486 -1.22 -13.73 -30.80
CA ALA A 486 -0.99 -12.94 -32.01
C ALA A 486 -2.16 -13.08 -32.99
N GLU A 487 -2.67 -14.29 -33.21
CA GLU A 487 -3.86 -14.50 -34.04
C GLU A 487 -5.10 -13.84 -33.42
N ALA A 488 -5.32 -13.95 -32.11
CA ALA A 488 -6.42 -13.27 -31.42
C ALA A 488 -6.41 -11.75 -31.60
N VAL A 489 -5.22 -11.11 -31.55
CA VAL A 489 -5.05 -9.67 -31.80
C VAL A 489 -5.43 -9.31 -33.23
N ILE A 490 -5.09 -10.15 -34.20
CA ILE A 490 -5.43 -9.93 -35.62
C ILE A 490 -6.95 -10.04 -35.82
N GLN A 491 -7.57 -11.11 -35.32
CA GLN A 491 -9.02 -11.30 -35.42
C GLN A 491 -9.79 -10.13 -34.79
N ALA A 492 -9.43 -9.73 -33.57
CA ALA A 492 -10.06 -8.61 -32.88
C ALA A 492 -9.99 -7.30 -33.69
N ARG A 493 -8.82 -7.00 -34.29
CA ARG A 493 -8.64 -5.82 -35.15
C ARG A 493 -9.48 -5.85 -36.42
N VAL A 494 -9.56 -7.00 -37.10
CA VAL A 494 -10.41 -7.14 -38.31
C VAL A 494 -11.89 -7.02 -37.96
N LEU A 495 -12.29 -7.52 -36.79
CA LEU A 495 -13.67 -7.43 -36.29
C LEU A 495 -13.99 -6.09 -35.60
N PHE A 496 -13.06 -5.13 -35.58
CA PHE A 496 -13.19 -3.81 -34.94
C PHE A 496 -13.59 -3.85 -33.44
N VAL A 497 -13.12 -4.86 -32.71
CA VAL A 497 -13.32 -5.03 -31.25
C VAL A 497 -11.98 -5.07 -30.50
N THR A 498 -12.01 -4.86 -29.19
CA THR A 498 -10.81 -5.07 -28.36
C THR A 498 -10.49 -6.57 -28.23
N VAL A 499 -9.23 -6.90 -27.93
CA VAL A 499 -8.81 -8.29 -27.67
C VAL A 499 -9.54 -8.88 -26.44
N GLY A 500 -9.88 -8.02 -25.47
CA GLY A 500 -10.66 -8.40 -24.29
C GLY A 500 -12.10 -8.76 -24.62
N GLU A 501 -12.77 -8.01 -25.50
CA GLU A 501 -14.12 -8.33 -25.99
C GLU A 501 -14.11 -9.56 -26.89
N HIS A 502 -13.13 -9.67 -27.79
CA HIS A 502 -12.99 -10.82 -28.71
C HIS A 502 -12.78 -12.15 -27.97
N LEU A 503 -11.88 -12.17 -26.98
CA LEU A 503 -11.60 -13.38 -26.21
C LEU A 503 -12.60 -13.59 -25.06
N GLY A 504 -13.15 -12.52 -24.50
CA GLY A 504 -13.99 -12.53 -23.30
C GLY A 504 -13.37 -13.39 -22.18
N PRO A 505 -14.13 -14.34 -21.58
CA PRO A 505 -13.61 -15.23 -20.54
C PRO A 505 -12.57 -16.24 -21.05
N LYS A 506 -12.41 -16.42 -22.37
CA LYS A 506 -11.46 -17.39 -22.95
C LYS A 506 -10.01 -16.90 -22.98
N SER A 507 -9.76 -15.65 -22.60
CA SER A 507 -8.40 -15.08 -22.44
C SER A 507 -7.49 -15.88 -21.48
N VAL A 508 -8.08 -16.58 -20.52
CA VAL A 508 -7.40 -17.47 -19.55
C VAL A 508 -7.64 -18.97 -19.81
N ALA A 509 -8.30 -19.34 -20.92
CA ALA A 509 -8.66 -20.73 -21.21
C ALA A 509 -7.43 -21.62 -21.53
N PRO A 510 -7.56 -22.95 -21.38
CA PRO A 510 -6.59 -23.91 -21.88
C PRO A 510 -6.27 -23.74 -23.37
N MET A 511 -5.02 -24.05 -23.75
CA MET A 511 -4.51 -23.89 -25.11
C MET A 511 -5.36 -24.54 -26.21
N ALA A 512 -6.00 -25.68 -25.92
CA ALA A 512 -6.89 -26.35 -26.86
C ALA A 512 -8.21 -25.59 -27.08
N GLU A 513 -8.80 -25.06 -26.00
CA GLU A 513 -10.04 -24.28 -26.07
C GLU A 513 -9.83 -22.93 -26.77
N LEU A 514 -8.70 -22.26 -26.48
CA LEU A 514 -8.33 -21.02 -27.16
C LEU A 514 -8.10 -21.26 -28.66
N ARG A 515 -7.41 -22.35 -29.04
CA ARG A 515 -7.24 -22.74 -30.45
C ARG A 515 -8.57 -22.98 -31.15
N ASN A 516 -9.45 -23.80 -30.55
CA ASN A 516 -10.75 -24.13 -31.13
C ASN A 516 -11.60 -22.87 -31.31
N PHE A 517 -11.64 -22.00 -30.30
CA PHE A 517 -12.36 -20.73 -30.37
C PHE A 517 -11.85 -19.83 -31.51
N LEU A 518 -10.52 -19.62 -31.61
CA LEU A 518 -9.96 -18.83 -32.69
C LEU A 518 -10.27 -19.45 -34.05
N GLN A 519 -10.27 -20.78 -34.17
CA GLN A 519 -10.62 -21.50 -35.39
C GLN A 519 -12.11 -21.34 -35.77
N GLU A 520 -13.02 -21.33 -34.79
CA GLU A 520 -14.45 -21.01 -34.98
C GLU A 520 -14.65 -19.57 -35.49
N GLN A 521 -13.93 -18.60 -34.91
CA GLN A 521 -14.04 -17.18 -35.28
C GLN A 521 -13.46 -16.81 -36.65
N ARG A 522 -12.71 -17.71 -37.31
CA ARG A 522 -12.12 -17.42 -38.63
C ARG A 522 -13.16 -17.13 -39.70
N SER A 523 -14.33 -17.75 -39.64
CA SER A 523 -15.41 -17.55 -40.62
C SER A 523 -15.87 -16.08 -40.66
N ALA A 524 -16.10 -15.47 -39.50
CA ALA A 524 -16.48 -14.06 -39.38
C ALA A 524 -15.37 -13.11 -39.89
N VAL A 525 -14.11 -13.41 -39.57
CA VAL A 525 -12.94 -12.64 -40.04
C VAL A 525 -12.80 -12.71 -41.56
N ILE A 526 -13.00 -13.89 -42.15
CA ILE A 526 -13.00 -14.11 -43.60
C ILE A 526 -14.13 -13.33 -44.27
N GLU A 527 -15.35 -13.34 -43.70
CA GLU A 527 -16.50 -12.60 -44.23
C GLU A 527 -16.24 -11.08 -44.27
N VAL A 528 -15.63 -10.51 -43.22
CA VAL A 528 -15.24 -9.10 -43.20
C VAL A 528 -14.19 -8.79 -44.28
N LEU A 529 -13.15 -9.62 -44.40
CA LEU A 529 -12.12 -9.44 -45.43
C LEU A 529 -12.67 -9.52 -46.86
N GLU A 530 -13.57 -10.47 -47.15
CA GLU A 530 -14.22 -10.59 -48.46
C GLU A 530 -15.11 -9.39 -48.75
N LYS A 531 -15.84 -8.87 -47.75
CA LYS A 531 -16.67 -7.66 -47.85
C LYS A 531 -15.84 -6.40 -48.11
N GLU A 532 -14.61 -6.34 -47.61
CA GLU A 532 -13.63 -5.27 -47.89
C GLU A 532 -12.82 -5.48 -49.18
N GLY A 533 -13.09 -6.56 -49.93
CA GLY A 533 -12.41 -6.87 -51.20
C GLY A 533 -11.01 -7.49 -51.04
N GLN A 534 -10.62 -7.90 -49.83
CA GLN A 534 -9.33 -8.52 -49.51
C GLN A 534 -9.34 -10.03 -49.76
N THR A 535 -9.80 -10.45 -50.95
CA THR A 535 -10.06 -11.86 -51.28
C THR A 535 -8.82 -12.75 -51.17
N GLU A 536 -7.66 -12.30 -51.65
CA GLU A 536 -6.39 -13.07 -51.57
C GLU A 536 -5.95 -13.32 -50.11
N LEU A 537 -6.16 -12.34 -49.22
CA LEU A 537 -5.85 -12.46 -47.80
C LEU A 537 -6.86 -13.38 -47.10
N ALA A 538 -8.14 -13.27 -47.45
CA ALA A 538 -9.21 -14.14 -46.96
C ALA A 538 -8.96 -15.61 -47.35
N ASP A 539 -8.62 -15.89 -48.61
CA ASP A 539 -8.27 -17.23 -49.09
C ASP A 539 -6.99 -17.76 -48.45
N SER A 540 -5.97 -16.92 -48.27
CA SER A 540 -4.74 -17.32 -47.59
C SER A 540 -5.01 -17.70 -46.13
N TYR A 541 -5.87 -16.94 -45.45
CA TYR A 541 -6.24 -17.20 -44.05
C TYR A 541 -7.17 -18.43 -43.90
N ARG A 542 -8.11 -18.61 -44.84
CA ARG A 542 -8.96 -19.81 -45.00
C ARG A 542 -8.13 -21.10 -45.15
N ASN A 543 -7.02 -21.04 -45.87
CA ASN A 543 -6.15 -22.19 -46.13
C ASN A 543 -5.11 -22.48 -45.03
N ALA A 544 -4.84 -21.53 -44.12
CA ALA A 544 -3.88 -21.69 -43.03
C ALA A 544 -4.40 -22.67 -41.95
N ARG A 545 -4.20 -23.97 -42.10
CA ARG A 545 -4.82 -25.01 -41.24
C ARG A 545 -4.48 -24.96 -39.74
N VAL A 546 -3.41 -24.27 -39.35
CA VAL A 546 -2.93 -24.19 -37.97
C VAL A 546 -2.59 -22.72 -37.67
N PRO A 547 -2.81 -22.22 -36.44
CA PRO A 547 -2.23 -20.97 -35.98
C PRO A 547 -0.69 -21.00 -36.12
N GLU A 548 -0.14 -20.07 -36.90
CA GLU A 548 1.29 -19.94 -37.18
C GLU A 548 1.71 -18.46 -37.18
N LEU A 549 2.98 -18.17 -36.85
CA LEU A 549 3.55 -16.81 -36.90
C LEU A 549 3.36 -16.13 -38.26
N ARG A 550 3.32 -16.91 -39.34
CA ARG A 550 3.07 -16.44 -40.71
C ARG A 550 1.73 -15.71 -40.87
N ILE A 551 0.74 -15.98 -40.03
CA ILE A 551 -0.55 -15.26 -40.04
C ILE A 551 -0.31 -13.78 -39.67
N ALA A 552 0.59 -13.48 -38.73
CA ALA A 552 0.95 -12.10 -38.41
C ALA A 552 1.66 -11.40 -39.57
N GLU A 553 2.56 -12.10 -40.27
CA GLU A 553 3.24 -11.59 -41.46
C GLU A 553 2.26 -11.31 -42.61
N MET A 554 1.29 -12.21 -42.84
CA MET A 554 0.23 -12.06 -43.85
C MET A 554 -0.67 -10.84 -43.60
N PHE A 555 -1.05 -10.58 -42.36
CA PHE A 555 -1.97 -9.48 -42.02
C PHE A 555 -1.27 -8.13 -41.82
N ALA A 556 0.06 -8.09 -41.67
CA ALA A 556 0.79 -6.84 -41.45
C ALA A 556 0.56 -5.76 -42.55
N PRO A 557 0.54 -6.08 -43.87
CA PRO A 557 0.25 -5.08 -44.91
C PRO A 557 -1.15 -4.47 -44.79
N TYR A 558 -2.15 -5.28 -44.46
CA TYR A 558 -3.55 -4.86 -44.30
C TYR A 558 -3.72 -4.00 -43.04
N LEU A 559 -3.23 -4.47 -41.88
CA LEU A 559 -3.34 -3.74 -40.61
C LEU A 559 -2.59 -2.40 -40.61
N ASN A 560 -1.53 -2.27 -41.41
CA ASN A 560 -0.79 -1.01 -41.58
C ASN A 560 -1.48 -0.01 -42.52
N GLN A 561 -2.39 -0.46 -43.39
CA GLN A 561 -3.14 0.45 -44.29
C GLN A 561 -4.27 1.20 -43.56
N GLY A 562 -4.87 0.58 -42.54
CA GLY A 562 -5.91 1.19 -41.70
C GLY A 562 -5.43 2.31 -40.76
N ALA A 563 -4.12 2.57 -40.67
CA ALA A 563 -3.54 3.57 -39.78
C ALA A 563 -3.50 5.01 -40.36
N ARG A 564 -4.27 5.31 -41.41
CA ARG A 564 -4.46 6.68 -41.89
C ARG A 564 -5.58 7.35 -41.09
N PRO A 565 -5.38 8.59 -40.58
CA PRO A 565 -6.43 9.29 -39.85
C PRO A 565 -7.58 9.66 -40.79
N THR A 566 -8.80 9.32 -40.38
CA THR A 566 -10.07 9.90 -40.87
C THR A 566 -10.47 11.07 -39.99
#